data_AF-A0A924YMF1-F1
#
_entry.id   AF-A0A924YMF1-F1
#
_cell.length_a   1.000
_cell.length_b   1.000
_cell.length_c   1.000
_cell.angle_alpha   90.00
_cell.angle_beta   90.00
_cell.angle_gamma   90.00
#
_symmetry.space_group_name_H-M   'P 1'
#
loop_
_entity.id
_entity.type
_entity.pdbx_description
1 polymer ?
#
loop_
_entity_poly.entity_id
_entity_poly.type
_entity_poly.pdbx_seq_one_letter_code
_entity_poly.pdbx_strand_id
1 'polypeptide(L)' 'KPGQPYRAGFGIIPLSEVANHERPLPDDFITADGMFVTKAFLDYARPLVGELPKFSNLSQIKAKP' A
#
# COMPACT_ATOMS: atom_id res chain seq x y z
N LYS A 1 -5.94 16.54 6.93
CA LYS A 1 -5.89 17.60 7.97
C LYS A 1 -5.26 16.99 9.22
N PRO A 2 -4.33 17.67 9.91
CA PRO A 2 -3.77 17.15 11.16
C PRO A 2 -4.89 16.74 12.13
N GLY A 3 -4.84 15.52 12.65
CA GLY A 3 -5.81 15.01 13.63
C GLY A 3 -7.08 14.35 13.08
N GLN A 4 -7.29 14.26 11.76
CA GLN A 4 -8.41 13.47 11.21
C GLN A 4 -8.00 12.01 10.94
N PRO A 5 -8.85 11.01 11.25
CA PRO A 5 -8.58 9.61 10.92
C PRO A 5 -8.37 9.41 9.42
N TYR A 6 -7.44 8.51 9.07
CA TYR A 6 -7.25 8.10 7.68
C TYR A 6 -8.51 7.44 7.12
N ARG A 7 -8.83 7.73 5.85
CA ARG A 7 -9.97 7.14 5.12
C ARG A 7 -9.53 6.82 3.70
N ALA A 8 -10.00 5.69 3.19
CA ALA A 8 -9.84 5.28 1.80
C ALA A 8 -11.20 5.29 1.08
N GLY A 9 -11.16 5.44 -0.24
CA GLY A 9 -12.31 5.35 -1.12
C GLY A 9 -11.93 4.66 -2.43
N PHE A 10 -12.93 4.32 -3.23
CA PHE A 10 -12.73 3.70 -4.54
C PHE A 10 -12.81 4.75 -5.65
N GLY A 11 -12.03 4.54 -6.71
CA GLY A 11 -12.02 5.36 -7.91
C GLY A 11 -11.77 4.51 -9.16
N ILE A 12 -12.03 5.07 -10.33
CA ILE A 12 -11.82 4.44 -11.63
C ILE A 12 -10.83 5.30 -12.41
N ILE A 13 -9.92 4.64 -13.14
CA ILE A 13 -8.93 5.29 -14.01
C ILE A 13 -8.79 4.49 -15.31
N PRO A 14 -8.61 5.12 -16.49
CA PRO A 14 -8.37 4.42 -17.74
C PRO A 14 -7.12 3.54 -17.69
N LEU A 15 -7.17 2.37 -18.35
CA LEU A 15 -6.03 1.45 -18.40
C LEU A 15 -4.78 2.10 -19.02
N SER A 16 -4.96 2.96 -20.00
CA SER A 16 -3.87 3.69 -20.66
C SER A 16 -3.11 4.64 -19.73
N GLU A 17 -3.73 5.07 -18.62
CA GLU A 17 -3.09 5.97 -17.65
C GLU A 17 -2.30 5.21 -16.57
N VAL A 18 -2.45 3.89 -16.49
CA VAL A 18 -1.74 3.04 -15.50
C VAL A 18 -0.77 2.06 -16.14
N ALA A 19 -0.98 1.72 -17.42
CA ALA A 19 -0.10 0.81 -18.15
C ALA A 19 1.34 1.36 -18.18
N ASN A 20 2.32 0.54 -17.77
CA ASN A 20 3.75 0.88 -17.68
C ASN A 20 4.11 2.05 -16.74
N HIS A 21 3.18 2.51 -15.89
CA HIS A 21 3.48 3.51 -14.86
C HIS A 21 3.83 2.84 -13.54
N GLU A 22 4.88 3.33 -12.90
CA GLU A 22 5.33 2.90 -11.57
C GLU A 22 5.35 4.07 -10.59
N ARG A 23 5.29 3.74 -9.30
CA ARG A 23 5.48 4.70 -8.23
C ARG A 23 6.79 4.37 -7.51
N PRO A 24 7.91 5.02 -7.88
CA PRO A 24 9.17 4.80 -7.20
C PRO A 24 9.06 5.24 -5.73
N LEU A 25 9.91 4.67 -4.88
CA LEU A 25 10.01 5.09 -3.49
C LEU A 25 10.57 6.52 -3.46
N PRO A 26 9.86 7.50 -2.86
CA PRO A 26 10.39 8.85 -2.72
C PRO A 26 11.70 8.88 -1.93
N ASP A 27 12.68 9.66 -2.36
CA ASP A 27 13.98 9.76 -1.68
C ASP A 27 13.84 10.27 -0.23
N ASP A 28 12.86 11.15 0.02
CA ASP A 28 12.56 11.68 1.35
C ASP A 28 11.98 10.65 2.32
N PHE A 29 11.68 9.43 1.84
CA PHE A 29 11.24 8.32 2.68
C PHE A 29 12.42 7.58 3.32
N ILE A 30 13.65 7.77 2.84
CA ILE A 30 14.86 7.12 3.34
C ILE A 30 15.77 8.14 4.02
N THR A 31 16.40 7.77 5.12
CA THR A 31 17.37 8.62 5.83
C THR A 31 18.60 8.87 4.96
N ALA A 32 19.31 9.98 5.19
CA ALA A 32 20.46 10.37 4.37
C ALA A 32 21.61 9.34 4.35
N ASP A 33 21.71 8.49 5.38
CA ASP A 33 22.68 7.38 5.45
C ASP A 33 22.22 6.12 4.70
N GLY A 34 20.98 6.09 4.19
CA GLY A 34 20.40 4.96 3.46
C GLY A 34 19.96 3.78 4.32
N MET A 35 20.04 3.89 5.65
CA MET A 35 19.89 2.73 6.55
C MET A 35 18.54 2.65 7.27
N PHE A 36 17.71 3.68 7.16
CA PHE A 36 16.42 3.72 7.83
C PHE A 36 15.37 4.52 7.08
N VAL A 37 14.12 4.44 7.54
CA VAL A 37 13.00 5.21 6.98
C VAL A 37 12.79 6.51 7.74
N THR A 38 12.38 7.57 7.06
CA THR A 38 12.11 8.86 7.69
C THR A 38 10.73 8.90 8.33
N LYS A 39 10.44 10.00 9.04
CA LYS A 39 9.09 10.29 9.53
C LYS A 39 8.05 10.37 8.40
N ALA A 40 8.43 10.84 7.22
CA ALA A 40 7.51 10.95 6.07
C ALA A 40 6.99 9.58 5.65
N PHE A 41 7.89 8.58 5.57
CA PHE A 41 7.50 7.19 5.33
C PHE A 41 6.59 6.65 6.43
N LEU A 42 6.94 6.90 7.71
CA LEU A 42 6.14 6.40 8.83
C LEU A 42 4.73 7.00 8.85
N ASP A 43 4.59 8.28 8.54
CA ASP A 43 3.29 8.95 8.44
C ASP A 43 2.46 8.38 7.26
N TYR A 44 3.12 7.98 6.17
CA TYR A 44 2.49 7.30 5.04
C TYR A 44 2.07 5.86 5.37
N ALA A 45 2.94 5.07 5.98
CA ALA A 45 2.75 3.62 6.15
C ALA A 45 1.84 3.25 7.33
N ARG A 46 1.94 3.96 8.46
CA ARG A 46 1.17 3.67 9.68
C ARG A 46 -0.33 3.49 9.49
N PRO A 47 -1.05 4.35 8.74
CA PRO A 47 -2.49 4.16 8.54
C PRO A 47 -2.85 3.00 7.58
N LEU A 48 -1.86 2.42 6.88
CA LEU A 48 -2.07 1.36 5.89
C LEU A 48 -1.89 -0.05 6.48
N VAL A 49 -1.22 -0.16 7.62
CA VAL A 49 -0.90 -1.44 8.27
C VAL A 49 -1.66 -1.59 9.59
N GLY A 50 -1.88 -2.84 10.02
CA GLY A 50 -2.61 -3.17 11.23
C GLY A 50 -2.25 -4.56 11.76
N GLU A 51 -3.13 -5.14 12.56
CA GLU A 51 -2.96 -6.51 13.07
C GLU A 51 -2.90 -7.54 11.93
N LEU A 52 -2.17 -8.63 12.17
CA LEU A 52 -2.09 -9.72 11.19
C LEU A 52 -3.45 -10.41 11.03
N PRO A 53 -3.89 -10.69 9.79
CA PRO A 53 -5.18 -11.32 9.56
C PRO A 53 -5.17 -12.79 9.98
N LYS A 54 -6.34 -13.31 10.34
CA LYS A 54 -6.56 -14.76 10.48
C LYS A 54 -6.83 -15.36 9.11
N PHE A 55 -5.98 -16.28 8.68
CA PHE A 55 -6.11 -16.93 7.38
C PHE A 55 -7.19 -18.01 7.38
N SER A 56 -7.87 -18.17 6.26
CA SER A 56 -8.81 -19.27 6.00
C SER A 56 -8.18 -20.31 5.07
N ASN A 57 -8.56 -21.58 5.24
CA ASN A 57 -8.16 -22.66 4.35
C ASN A 57 -9.27 -22.93 3.33
N LEU A 58 -8.96 -22.89 2.03
CA LEU A 58 -9.91 -23.13 0.94
C LEU A 58 -9.74 -24.54 0.38
N SER A 59 -10.85 -25.22 0.10
CA SER A 59 -10.90 -26.61 -0.37
C SER A 59 -10.50 -26.84 -1.84
N GLN A 60 -9.85 -25.87 -2.51
CA GLN A 60 -9.32 -25.92 -3.89
C GLN A 60 -10.09 -26.87 -4.84
N ILE A 61 -11.31 -26.48 -5.21
CA ILE A 61 -12.14 -27.27 -6.13
C ILE A 61 -11.74 -26.97 -7.57
N LYS A 62 -11.35 -28.00 -8.34
CA LYS A 62 -11.01 -27.86 -9.75
C LYS A 62 -12.26 -27.59 -10.59
N ALA A 63 -12.18 -26.62 -11.49
CA ALA A 63 -13.21 -26.40 -12.49
C ALA A 63 -13.27 -27.58 -13.48
N LYS A 64 -14.48 -27.88 -13.97
CA LYS A 64 -14.65 -28.80 -15.10
C LYS A 64 -14.04 -28.16 -16.35
N PRO A 65 -13.48 -28.97 -17.26
CA PRO A 65 -12.95 -28.47 -18.53
C PRO A 65 -14.02 -27.77 -19.37
#